data_AF-A0A1I3G3B9-F1
#
_entry.id   AF-A0A1I3G3B9-F1
#
_cell.length_a   1.000
_cell.length_b   1.000
_cell.length_c   1.000
_cell.angle_alpha   90.00
_cell.angle_beta   90.00
_cell.angle_gamma   90.00
#
_symmetry.space_group_name_H-M   'P 1'
#
loop_
_entity.id
_entity.type
_entity.pdbx_description
1 polymer ?
#
loop_
_entity_poly.entity_id
_entity_poly.type
_entity_poly.pdbx_seq_one_letter_code
_entity_poly.pdbx_strand_id
1 'polypeptide(L)'
;MNAGKKIISTISLTLVCIALLAAVPFQGNAGRVMASSTSGNTIDRSSPNVITDDDRADADAQLKAHVDSILKRTHPDEYTLKKLNDTLYSAIYYIANTEMSVGELWSYVGEMKAKLDAVVPDTSVTKPTTEFLQVGNNWETPSVSYGQQVSIVLPIINLGSENLTDLVVKPVVSNDVKLWPFEPDATGYVQSFAEIPGNPYGGNYEAGMFARRELTYNFTVREDVMTGYYPLSFEIWYTKAGVRCEEPETVSVYVYTQGKPGAGHIGGDDGAVESKPRIIVTGFETNPKEIYAGDTFMVTIHVKNTSKEKAVNNVLFDMQAVESGTEANTTYAVFLPTSGSSSVYTDSIGPGSEFDINIEMTAKTDLTQKPYVITVKMKYDSGKDVDLTDEAKVSVPVLQEAKYDTSDIEAMPASISIGSQSNVMFSIYNTGKTTFYNLQVKYEGDSIEGGDTFLGTLKPGETGSVDSMITAVAPSTGDGTIKAKISFENESGELVSFERNFALDVYEEVYMDPSMPEDIPVDNQGGVNIGLIIGIAAAVVVAAVIIVIVTVRKKKKKAAALKLEEELLDTDNEE
;
A
#
# COMPACT_ATOMS: atom_id res chain seq x y z
N MET A 1 9.74 50.87 -44.56
CA MET A 1 9.48 52.33 -44.59
C MET A 1 9.79 52.92 -43.21
N ASN A 2 9.96 54.25 -43.15
CA ASN A 2 10.23 55.15 -42.01
C ASN A 2 9.84 54.62 -40.60
N ALA A 3 10.64 54.75 -39.53
CA ALA A 3 11.31 55.94 -38.96
C ALA A 3 10.33 57.02 -38.42
N GLY A 4 10.54 57.66 -37.27
CA GLY A 4 11.59 57.53 -36.24
C GLY A 4 11.85 58.86 -35.48
N LYS A 5 12.51 58.82 -34.32
CA LYS A 5 13.16 59.93 -33.56
C LYS A 5 13.91 59.31 -32.35
N LYS A 6 15.20 59.47 -32.01
CA LYS A 6 16.32 60.44 -32.20
C LYS A 6 16.42 61.64 -31.23
N ILE A 7 17.61 61.68 -30.58
CA ILE A 7 18.52 62.82 -30.26
C ILE A 7 18.14 63.73 -29.06
N ILE A 8 19.06 64.22 -28.20
CA ILE A 8 20.56 64.12 -28.17
C ILE A 8 21.06 62.94 -27.27
N SER A 9 22.06 62.92 -26.35
CA SER A 9 23.06 63.88 -25.79
C SER A 9 24.43 63.22 -25.46
N THR A 10 25.30 63.87 -24.65
CA THR A 10 26.77 63.91 -24.88
C THR A 10 27.63 64.16 -23.61
N ILE A 11 28.95 63.91 -23.72
CA ILE A 11 30.08 64.36 -22.86
C ILE A 11 30.56 63.38 -21.76
N SER A 12 31.89 63.22 -21.70
CA SER A 12 32.68 62.34 -20.83
C SER A 12 33.21 63.06 -19.59
N LEU A 13 33.64 62.30 -18.56
CA LEU A 13 34.87 62.65 -17.85
C LEU A 13 35.60 61.41 -17.32
N THR A 14 36.93 61.46 -17.37
CA THR A 14 37.85 60.47 -16.78
C THR A 14 38.04 60.69 -15.29
N LEU A 15 38.26 59.60 -14.54
CA LEU A 15 39.09 59.65 -13.34
C LEU A 15 40.30 58.73 -13.55
N VAL A 16 41.49 59.24 -13.25
CA VAL A 16 42.78 58.56 -13.43
C VAL A 16 43.52 58.57 -12.09
N CYS A 17 44.23 57.47 -11.85
CA CYS A 17 45.28 57.21 -10.86
C CYS A 17 45.69 58.34 -9.89
N ILE A 18 45.97 57.96 -8.63
CA ILE A 18 47.36 57.69 -8.21
C ILE A 18 47.35 56.83 -6.94
N ALA A 19 48.12 55.74 -6.97
CA ALA A 19 48.65 55.11 -5.78
C ALA A 19 50.16 55.39 -5.75
N LEU A 20 50.70 55.74 -4.59
CA LEU A 20 52.13 55.99 -4.44
C LEU A 20 52.60 55.53 -3.05
N LEU A 21 52.97 54.25 -2.93
CA LEU A 21 53.85 53.82 -1.86
C LEU A 21 55.25 54.39 -2.13
N ALA A 22 55.82 55.08 -1.15
CA ALA A 22 57.25 55.34 -1.07
C ALA A 22 57.85 54.39 -0.02
N ALA A 23 58.43 53.27 -0.47
CA ALA A 23 59.16 52.36 0.40
C ALA A 23 60.59 52.85 0.63
N VAL A 24 61.04 52.83 1.89
CA VAL A 24 62.47 52.95 2.26
C VAL A 24 62.82 51.74 3.13
N PRO A 25 63.76 50.86 2.74
CA PRO A 25 64.03 49.62 3.44
C PRO A 25 64.89 49.85 4.68
N PHE A 26 64.49 49.31 5.83
CA PHE A 26 65.30 49.31 7.03
C PHE A 26 66.03 47.96 7.20
N GLN A 27 67.33 47.93 6.88
CA GLN A 27 68.17 46.78 7.20
C GLN A 27 68.50 46.78 8.71
N GLY A 28 68.00 45.79 9.44
CA GLY A 28 68.40 45.58 10.82
C GLY A 28 69.79 44.94 10.92
N ASN A 29 70.76 45.65 11.49
CA ASN A 29 71.93 45.01 12.10
C ASN A 29 72.39 45.75 13.37
N ALA A 30 72.86 44.97 14.34
CA ALA A 30 73.29 45.27 15.69
C ALA A 30 73.54 46.74 16.10
N GLY A 31 72.68 47.26 16.98
CA GLY A 31 72.96 48.42 17.84
C GLY A 31 72.44 48.18 19.26
N ARG A 32 73.32 47.81 20.20
CA ARG A 32 72.95 47.68 21.62
C ARG A 32 73.01 49.04 22.30
N VAL A 33 71.92 49.48 22.91
CA VAL A 33 71.92 50.54 23.94
C VAL A 33 71.23 49.97 25.17
N MET A 34 71.90 50.06 26.33
CA MET A 34 71.37 49.59 27.61
C MET A 34 70.77 50.75 28.39
N ALA A 35 69.74 50.42 29.17
CA ALA A 35 68.92 51.28 30.03
C ALA A 35 69.57 52.52 30.68
N SER A 36 68.74 53.56 30.86
CA SER A 36 68.67 54.28 32.13
C SER A 36 67.23 54.25 32.67
N SER A 37 67.08 53.77 33.90
CA SER A 37 65.84 53.88 34.66
C SER A 37 65.87 55.15 35.50
N THR A 38 64.93 56.06 35.30
CA THR A 38 64.70 57.19 36.22
C THR A 38 63.31 57.08 36.82
N SER A 39 63.24 57.09 38.14
CA SER A 39 62.02 56.86 38.92
C SER A 39 61.23 58.14 39.16
N GLY A 40 59.90 58.01 39.11
CA GLY A 40 58.98 58.76 39.98
C GLY A 40 58.93 60.27 39.78
N ASN A 41 58.06 60.72 38.88
CA ASN A 41 57.43 62.04 39.00
C ASN A 41 55.91 61.83 38.95
N THR A 42 55.24 61.87 40.11
CA THR A 42 53.77 61.88 40.17
C THR A 42 53.29 63.26 39.74
N ILE A 43 52.68 63.36 38.56
CA ILE A 43 52.14 64.62 38.02
C ILE A 43 51.02 65.10 38.95
N ASP A 44 51.24 66.21 39.66
CA ASP A 44 50.22 66.84 40.50
C ASP A 44 49.21 67.60 39.62
N ARG A 45 48.15 66.89 39.24
CA ARG A 45 47.04 67.40 38.43
C ARG A 45 46.04 68.26 39.24
N SER A 46 46.35 68.58 40.49
CA SER A 46 45.54 69.43 41.38
C SER A 46 46.15 70.81 41.67
N SER A 47 47.31 71.12 41.05
CA SER A 47 48.03 72.37 41.31
C SER A 47 47.25 73.63 40.89
N PRO A 48 47.28 74.72 41.69
CA PRO A 48 46.72 76.02 41.33
C PRO A 48 47.64 76.86 40.42
N ASN A 49 48.81 76.34 40.02
CA ASN A 49 49.73 77.04 39.12
C ASN A 49 49.11 77.22 37.73
N VAL A 50 49.46 78.32 37.04
CA VAL A 50 49.09 78.56 35.64
C VAL A 50 49.78 77.52 34.74
N ILE A 51 49.05 77.01 33.74
CA ILE A 51 49.51 75.94 32.85
C ILE A 51 50.69 76.34 31.94
N THR A 52 51.63 75.41 31.80
CA THR A 52 52.77 75.51 30.88
C THR A 52 52.45 74.89 29.51
N ASP A 53 53.34 75.07 28.54
CA ASP A 53 53.20 74.42 27.22
C ASP A 53 53.33 72.89 27.31
N ASP A 54 54.06 72.36 28.29
CA ASP A 54 54.14 70.92 28.58
C ASP A 54 52.81 70.38 29.14
N ASP A 55 52.12 71.15 30.01
CA ASP A 55 50.79 70.79 30.52
C ASP A 55 49.75 70.78 29.38
N ARG A 56 49.81 71.78 28.48
CA ARG A 56 48.98 71.82 27.26
C ARG A 56 49.27 70.59 26.39
N ALA A 57 50.53 70.18 26.25
CA ALA A 57 50.92 69.02 25.45
C ALA A 57 50.42 67.67 26.02
N ASP A 58 50.46 67.44 27.34
CA ASP A 58 49.88 66.25 27.98
C ASP A 58 48.34 66.24 27.86
N ALA A 59 47.69 67.39 28.03
CA ALA A 59 46.24 67.52 27.82
C ALA A 59 45.84 67.19 26.37
N ASP A 60 46.55 67.75 25.38
CA ASP A 60 46.37 67.46 23.95
C ASP A 60 46.59 65.97 23.63
N ALA A 61 47.68 65.39 24.16
CA ALA A 61 48.02 63.99 23.95
C ALA A 61 46.94 63.07 24.53
N GLN A 62 46.40 63.38 25.70
CA GLN A 62 45.34 62.58 26.32
C GLN A 62 43.98 62.72 25.65
N LEU A 63 43.62 63.90 25.13
CA LEU A 63 42.38 64.04 24.34
C LEU A 63 42.48 63.29 23.01
N LYS A 64 43.64 63.37 22.33
CA LYS A 64 43.92 62.59 21.12
C LYS A 64 43.89 61.08 21.41
N ALA A 65 44.57 60.62 22.46
CA ALA A 65 44.58 59.21 22.86
C ALA A 65 43.19 58.69 23.26
N HIS A 66 42.34 59.55 23.84
CA HIS A 66 40.95 59.20 24.16
C HIS A 66 40.11 59.00 22.90
N VAL A 67 40.21 59.91 21.92
CA VAL A 67 39.54 59.73 20.62
C VAL A 67 40.07 58.52 19.87
N ASP A 68 41.38 58.30 19.86
CA ASP A 68 42.01 57.09 19.31
C ASP A 68 41.44 55.80 19.94
N SER A 69 41.20 55.81 21.26
CA SER A 69 40.56 54.71 21.99
C SER A 69 39.10 54.51 21.57
N ILE A 70 38.33 55.60 21.43
CA ILE A 70 36.94 55.55 20.91
C ILE A 70 36.92 54.97 19.48
N LEU A 71 37.76 55.48 18.57
CA LEU A 71 37.84 55.03 17.18
C LEU A 71 38.19 53.54 17.06
N LYS A 72 39.09 53.04 17.91
CA LYS A 72 39.49 51.63 18.00
C LYS A 72 38.43 50.73 18.65
N ARG A 73 37.55 51.29 19.50
CA ARG A 73 36.50 50.55 20.24
C ARG A 73 35.15 50.53 19.52
N THR A 74 34.83 51.55 18.73
CA THR A 74 33.45 51.80 18.23
C THR A 74 33.31 51.85 16.71
N HIS A 75 34.41 51.94 15.95
CA HIS A 75 34.42 52.02 14.47
C HIS A 75 33.31 52.92 13.87
N PRO A 76 33.25 54.21 14.27
CA PRO A 76 32.12 55.08 13.98
C PRO A 76 31.97 55.41 12.49
N ASP A 77 30.74 55.70 12.07
CA ASP A 77 30.44 56.16 10.72
C ASP A 77 31.07 57.53 10.39
N GLU A 78 31.09 57.90 9.11
CA GLU A 78 31.74 59.13 8.63
C GLU A 78 31.17 60.41 9.27
N TYR A 79 29.86 60.42 9.60
CA TYR A 79 29.19 61.54 10.25
C TYR A 79 29.63 61.68 11.72
N THR A 80 29.69 60.56 12.44
CA THR A 80 30.08 60.48 13.85
C THR A 80 31.59 60.72 14.02
N LEU A 81 32.40 60.18 13.11
CA LEU A 81 33.85 60.43 13.03
C LEU A 81 34.14 61.91 12.76
N LYS A 82 33.37 62.58 11.89
CA LYS A 82 33.46 64.03 11.72
C LYS A 82 33.13 64.77 13.02
N LYS A 83 32.00 64.44 13.66
CA LYS A 83 31.55 65.09 14.90
C LYS A 83 32.54 64.89 16.07
N LEU A 84 33.23 63.75 16.15
CA LEU A 84 34.33 63.51 17.09
C LEU A 84 35.51 64.45 16.81
N ASN A 85 35.93 64.56 15.55
CA ASN A 85 37.04 65.43 15.15
C ASN A 85 36.73 66.92 15.37
N ASP A 86 35.52 67.38 15.02
CA ASP A 86 35.07 68.77 15.26
C ASP A 86 35.10 69.08 16.77
N THR A 87 34.65 68.14 17.62
CA THR A 87 34.65 68.27 19.09
C THR A 87 36.08 68.30 19.65
N LEU A 88 36.95 67.38 19.21
CA LEU A 88 38.36 67.31 19.62
C LEU A 88 39.12 68.58 19.24
N TYR A 89 38.92 69.07 18.02
CA TYR A 89 39.53 70.31 17.55
C TYR A 89 39.10 71.52 18.38
N SER A 90 37.82 71.60 18.78
CA SER A 90 37.33 72.67 19.65
C SER A 90 37.98 72.66 21.03
N ALA A 91 38.23 71.48 21.61
CA ALA A 91 38.87 71.33 22.92
C ALA A 91 40.33 71.76 22.89
N ILE A 92 41.09 71.27 21.89
CA ILE A 92 42.49 71.63 21.65
C ILE A 92 42.63 73.13 21.40
N TYR A 93 41.75 73.71 20.57
CA TYR A 93 41.78 75.14 20.29
C TYR A 93 41.50 76.00 21.54
N TYR A 94 40.56 75.59 22.39
CA TYR A 94 40.31 76.27 23.67
C TYR A 94 41.50 76.17 24.62
N ILE A 95 42.10 74.98 24.77
CA ILE A 95 43.29 74.76 25.61
C ILE A 95 44.50 75.56 25.10
N ALA A 96 44.70 75.68 23.79
CA ALA A 96 45.81 76.40 23.21
C ALA A 96 45.72 77.94 23.38
N ASN A 97 44.51 78.50 23.49
CA ASN A 97 44.28 79.95 23.47
C ASN A 97 43.81 80.55 24.82
N THR A 98 43.77 79.75 25.90
CA THR A 98 43.25 80.18 27.21
C THR A 98 44.32 79.99 28.30
N GLU A 99 44.46 80.96 29.21
CA GLU A 99 45.21 80.79 30.47
C GLU A 99 44.26 80.33 31.58
N MET A 100 44.68 79.30 32.33
CA MET A 100 43.94 78.68 33.42
C MET A 100 44.93 77.96 34.36
N SER A 101 44.48 77.48 35.52
CA SER A 101 45.30 76.64 36.39
C SER A 101 45.38 75.18 35.92
N VAL A 102 46.39 74.44 36.39
CA VAL A 102 46.55 73.00 36.10
C VAL A 102 45.30 72.20 36.55
N GLY A 103 44.74 72.51 37.71
CA GLY A 103 43.49 71.88 38.19
C GLY A 103 42.27 72.16 37.31
N GLU A 104 42.15 73.38 36.75
CA GLU A 104 41.08 73.73 35.80
C GLU A 104 41.27 73.03 34.46
N LEU A 105 42.50 72.95 33.94
CA LEU A 105 42.82 72.23 32.71
C LEU A 105 42.45 70.75 32.81
N TRP A 106 42.83 70.06 33.89
CA TRP A 106 42.48 68.65 34.05
C TRP A 106 40.98 68.41 34.30
N SER A 107 40.29 69.37 34.93
CA SER A 107 38.82 69.35 35.03
C SER A 107 38.17 69.48 33.65
N TYR A 108 38.62 70.43 32.82
CA TYR A 108 38.12 70.64 31.46
C TYR A 108 38.44 69.46 30.53
N VAL A 109 39.63 68.85 30.65
CA VAL A 109 39.98 67.61 29.92
C VAL A 109 39.04 66.47 30.34
N GLY A 110 38.67 66.36 31.62
CA GLY A 110 37.67 65.40 32.10
C GLY A 110 36.29 65.63 31.47
N GLU A 111 35.81 66.88 31.47
CA GLU A 111 34.54 67.27 30.85
C GLU A 111 34.53 67.00 29.33
N MET A 112 35.62 67.34 28.63
CA MET A 112 35.72 67.12 27.19
C MET A 112 35.87 65.65 26.81
N LYS A 113 36.50 64.80 27.64
CA LYS A 113 36.46 63.34 27.46
C LYS A 113 35.03 62.81 27.57
N ALA A 114 34.29 63.19 28.61
CA ALA A 114 32.88 62.79 28.77
C ALA A 114 31.99 63.27 27.61
N LYS A 115 32.22 64.49 27.09
CA LYS A 115 31.55 64.99 25.87
C LYS A 115 31.93 64.19 24.62
N LEU A 116 33.19 63.78 24.46
CA LEU A 116 33.66 62.95 23.35
C LEU A 116 33.07 61.54 23.40
N ASP A 117 33.00 60.91 24.57
CA ASP A 117 32.27 59.64 24.73
C ASP A 117 30.79 59.82 24.34
N ALA A 118 30.12 60.89 24.81
CA ALA A 118 28.73 61.20 24.47
C ALA A 118 28.49 61.70 23.02
N VAL A 119 29.53 61.88 22.19
CA VAL A 119 29.35 62.09 20.74
C VAL A 119 28.91 60.80 20.04
N VAL A 120 29.38 59.65 20.54
CA VAL A 120 28.93 58.32 20.15
C VAL A 120 27.71 57.98 21.03
N PRO A 121 26.53 57.66 20.47
CA PRO A 121 25.43 57.13 21.28
C PRO A 121 25.87 55.82 21.92
N ASP A 122 25.40 55.52 23.14
CA ASP A 122 25.96 54.47 24.00
C ASP A 122 25.97 53.06 23.37
N THR A 123 27.06 52.72 22.69
CA THR A 123 27.32 51.38 22.12
C THR A 123 27.95 50.46 23.18
N SER A 124 27.38 50.42 24.38
CA SER A 124 27.65 49.39 25.40
C SER A 124 26.97 48.06 25.10
N VAL A 125 26.55 47.82 23.86
CA VAL A 125 26.37 46.48 23.29
C VAL A 125 27.30 46.29 22.09
N THR A 126 28.46 45.69 22.34
CA THR A 126 29.17 44.96 21.29
C THR A 126 28.35 43.72 20.96
N LYS A 127 27.88 43.60 19.71
CA LYS A 127 27.26 42.35 19.24
C LYS A 127 28.18 41.18 19.56
N PRO A 128 27.73 40.15 20.30
CA PRO A 128 28.51 38.93 20.42
C PRO A 128 28.60 38.30 19.02
N THR A 129 29.81 37.99 18.55
CA THR A 129 29.92 37.08 17.40
C THR A 129 29.58 35.68 17.88
N THR A 130 28.73 34.99 17.13
CA THR A 130 28.15 33.66 17.42
C THR A 130 29.17 32.52 17.27
N GLU A 131 30.43 32.80 17.54
CA GLU A 131 31.59 32.00 17.12
C GLU A 131 32.28 31.31 18.30
N PHE A 132 31.89 31.64 19.54
CA PHE A 132 32.60 31.24 20.76
C PHE A 132 31.85 30.27 21.67
N LEU A 133 30.52 30.22 21.63
CA LEU A 133 29.74 29.23 22.38
C LEU A 133 29.46 28.01 21.51
N GLN A 134 29.75 26.82 22.03
CA GLN A 134 29.46 25.56 21.35
C GLN A 134 28.99 24.48 22.34
N VAL A 135 28.46 23.39 21.78
CA VAL A 135 28.13 22.17 22.53
C VAL A 135 29.34 21.24 22.58
N GLY A 136 29.61 20.69 23.76
CA GLY A 136 30.59 19.64 24.00
C GLY A 136 30.15 18.29 23.42
N ASN A 137 31.02 17.64 22.65
CA ASN A 137 30.75 16.37 21.96
C ASN A 137 30.92 15.11 22.85
N ASN A 138 30.84 15.25 24.18
CA ASN A 138 31.07 14.15 25.15
C ASN A 138 29.80 13.41 25.57
N TRP A 139 28.61 13.83 25.13
CA TRP A 139 27.33 13.21 25.47
C TRP A 139 26.74 12.51 24.25
N GLU A 140 26.42 11.22 24.41
CA GLU A 140 25.63 10.48 23.43
C GLU A 140 24.20 11.06 23.36
N THR A 141 23.59 11.00 22.18
CA THR A 141 22.19 11.46 22.00
C THR A 141 21.26 10.53 22.78
N PRO A 142 20.53 11.03 23.81
CA PRO A 142 19.68 10.18 24.62
C PRO A 142 18.50 9.63 23.81
N SER A 143 18.11 8.40 24.11
CA SER A 143 17.02 7.66 23.47
C SER A 143 15.97 7.28 24.51
N VAL A 144 14.70 7.58 24.24
CA VAL A 144 13.61 7.45 25.23
C VAL A 144 12.26 7.16 24.57
N SER A 145 11.40 6.37 25.21
CA SER A 145 10.04 6.09 24.72
C SER A 145 9.00 7.11 25.22
N TYR A 146 7.85 7.19 24.56
CA TYR A 146 6.68 7.96 25.01
C TYR A 146 6.32 7.70 26.48
N GLY A 147 5.86 8.73 27.19
CA GLY A 147 5.46 8.66 28.60
C GLY A 147 6.61 8.48 29.61
N GLN A 148 7.85 8.31 29.17
CA GLN A 148 9.02 8.18 30.04
C GLN A 148 9.68 9.53 30.31
N GLN A 149 10.51 9.61 31.36
CA GLN A 149 11.33 10.78 31.66
C GLN A 149 12.74 10.63 31.10
N VAL A 150 13.32 11.74 30.64
CA VAL A 150 14.71 11.81 30.15
C VAL A 150 15.45 13.00 30.75
N SER A 151 16.73 12.81 31.03
CA SER A 151 17.67 13.88 31.39
C SER A 151 18.44 14.34 30.15
N ILE A 152 18.14 15.54 29.66
CA ILE A 152 18.87 16.21 28.60
C ILE A 152 20.01 17.00 29.23
N VAL A 153 21.26 16.61 28.94
CA VAL A 153 22.46 17.34 29.39
C VAL A 153 22.95 18.25 28.28
N LEU A 154 23.14 19.53 28.62
CA LEU A 154 23.68 20.56 27.75
C LEU A 154 25.12 20.92 28.20
N PRO A 155 26.16 20.30 27.62
CA PRO A 155 27.55 20.66 27.87
C PRO A 155 27.92 21.94 27.08
N ILE A 156 27.89 23.10 27.72
CA ILE A 156 28.30 24.37 27.09
C ILE A 156 29.81 24.56 27.25
N ILE A 157 30.50 24.81 26.13
CA ILE A 157 31.90 25.26 26.10
C ILE A 157 32.02 26.70 25.62
N ASN A 158 32.98 27.42 26.17
CA ASN A 158 33.44 28.73 25.70
C ASN A 158 34.79 28.54 25.00
N LEU A 159 34.86 28.95 23.74
CA LEU A 159 36.07 28.96 22.91
C LEU A 159 36.74 30.34 22.86
N GLY A 160 36.05 31.39 23.31
CA GLY A 160 36.59 32.74 23.42
C GLY A 160 37.55 32.88 24.60
N SER A 161 38.54 33.76 24.49
CA SER A 161 39.58 33.97 25.50
C SER A 161 39.13 34.72 26.76
N GLU A 162 37.89 35.22 26.78
CA GLU A 162 37.32 36.00 27.89
C GLU A 162 36.27 35.18 28.64
N ASN A 163 36.18 35.40 29.95
CA ASN A 163 35.16 34.77 30.79
C ASN A 163 33.77 35.31 30.43
N LEU A 164 32.78 34.43 30.46
CA LEU A 164 31.37 34.77 30.33
C LEU A 164 30.73 34.66 31.71
N THR A 165 29.95 35.66 32.13
CA THR A 165 29.30 35.71 33.46
C THR A 165 27.78 35.84 33.36
N ASP A 166 27.10 35.65 34.50
CA ASP A 166 25.66 35.88 34.68
C ASP A 166 24.79 35.10 33.68
N LEU A 167 25.20 33.87 33.35
CA LEU A 167 24.58 33.11 32.27
C LEU A 167 23.18 32.66 32.66
N VAL A 168 22.23 32.86 31.76
CA VAL A 168 20.83 32.45 31.88
C VAL A 168 20.49 31.62 30.65
N VAL A 169 20.12 30.37 30.86
CA VAL A 169 19.85 29.39 29.81
C VAL A 169 18.37 28.98 29.87
N LYS A 170 17.72 28.91 28.71
CA LYS A 170 16.30 28.60 28.56
C LYS A 170 16.06 27.70 27.33
N PRO A 171 15.38 26.55 27.45
CA PRO A 171 14.93 25.80 26.28
C PRO A 171 13.84 26.54 25.51
N VAL A 172 13.86 26.43 24.19
CA VAL A 172 12.82 26.93 23.28
C VAL A 172 11.67 25.92 23.23
N VAL A 173 10.80 25.97 24.23
CA VAL A 173 9.63 25.09 24.35
C VAL A 173 8.56 25.42 23.30
N SER A 174 7.84 24.41 22.80
CA SER A 174 6.69 24.56 21.89
C SER A 174 5.55 23.62 22.27
N ASN A 175 4.33 23.98 21.88
CA ASN A 175 3.17 23.10 21.98
C ASN A 175 3.02 22.17 20.76
N ASP A 176 3.71 22.47 19.65
CA ASP A 176 3.69 21.65 18.44
C ASP A 176 4.54 20.38 18.63
N VAL A 177 3.89 19.22 18.51
CA VAL A 177 4.53 17.91 18.63
C VAL A 177 5.52 17.61 17.50
N LYS A 178 5.51 18.34 16.38
CA LYS A 178 6.55 18.25 15.35
C LYS A 178 7.81 19.06 15.70
N LEU A 179 7.75 19.93 16.72
CA LEU A 179 8.87 20.81 17.14
C LEU A 179 9.40 20.51 18.54
N TRP A 180 8.56 20.04 19.47
CA TRP A 180 8.94 19.82 20.87
C TRP A 180 8.33 18.52 21.43
N PRO A 181 9.14 17.54 21.86
CA PRO A 181 8.68 16.19 22.21
C PRO A 181 8.19 16.04 23.66
N PHE A 182 8.32 17.08 24.49
CA PHE A 182 8.11 17.00 25.93
C PHE A 182 6.85 17.73 26.41
N GLU A 183 6.28 17.25 27.51
CA GLU A 183 5.16 17.90 28.18
C GLU A 183 5.63 19.18 28.89
N PRO A 184 4.88 20.30 28.81
CA PRO A 184 5.17 21.51 29.59
C PRO A 184 4.70 21.32 31.04
N ASP A 185 5.37 20.42 31.76
CA ASP A 185 5.09 20.01 33.14
C ASP A 185 5.54 21.05 34.21
N ALA A 186 6.32 22.07 33.83
CA ALA A 186 6.79 23.14 34.71
C ALA A 186 6.38 24.54 34.23
N THR A 187 6.27 25.49 35.17
CA THR A 187 6.01 26.92 34.89
C THR A 187 7.15 27.65 34.19
N GLY A 188 8.33 27.02 34.10
CA GLY A 188 9.49 27.51 33.36
C GLY A 188 10.74 26.68 33.64
N TYR A 189 11.56 26.48 32.61
CA TYR A 189 12.79 25.69 32.66
C TYR A 189 14.05 26.56 32.58
N VAL A 190 14.03 27.74 33.20
CA VAL A 190 15.17 28.67 33.18
C VAL A 190 16.20 28.23 34.22
N GLN A 191 17.45 28.04 33.81
CA GLN A 191 18.58 27.81 34.71
C GLN A 191 19.60 28.95 34.59
N SER A 192 20.20 29.34 35.72
CA SER A 192 21.21 30.41 35.76
C SER A 192 22.47 29.96 36.48
N PHE A 193 23.65 30.33 35.97
CA PHE A 193 24.92 29.99 36.61
C PHE A 193 25.96 31.11 36.45
N ALA A 194 26.92 31.14 37.38
CA ALA A 194 27.78 32.31 37.58
C ALA A 194 28.75 32.59 36.42
N GLU A 195 29.45 31.57 35.92
CA GLU A 195 30.59 31.77 35.00
C GLU A 195 30.92 30.54 34.12
N ILE A 196 31.22 30.77 32.83
CA ILE A 196 32.12 29.92 32.03
C ILE A 196 33.47 30.64 31.90
N PRO A 197 34.59 30.02 32.31
CA PRO A 197 35.92 30.59 32.10
C PRO A 197 36.22 30.84 30.62
N GLY A 198 37.09 31.82 30.35
CA GLY A 198 37.70 32.01 29.05
C GLY A 198 38.66 30.88 28.70
N ASN A 199 38.79 30.57 27.41
CA ASN A 199 39.75 29.61 26.89
C ASN A 199 41.12 30.30 26.66
N PRO A 200 42.13 30.07 27.52
CA PRO A 200 43.41 30.78 27.43
C PRO A 200 44.24 30.41 26.20
N TYR A 201 43.80 29.40 25.42
CA TYR A 201 44.45 28.95 24.20
C TYR A 201 43.68 29.31 22.92
N GLY A 202 42.58 30.09 23.03
CA GLY A 202 41.89 30.75 21.91
C GLY A 202 41.38 29.81 20.81
N GLY A 203 40.13 29.36 20.91
CA GLY A 203 39.53 28.45 19.91
C GLY A 203 39.92 26.97 20.06
N ASN A 204 40.84 26.62 20.98
CA ASN A 204 41.23 25.24 21.21
C ASN A 204 40.09 24.43 21.86
N TYR A 205 39.49 23.49 21.12
CA TYR A 205 38.32 22.73 21.57
C TYR A 205 38.58 21.91 22.85
N GLU A 206 39.71 21.22 22.93
CA GLU A 206 40.07 20.37 24.09
C GLU A 206 40.15 21.19 25.39
N ALA A 207 40.81 22.35 25.35
CA ALA A 207 40.90 23.26 26.49
C ALA A 207 39.54 23.81 26.92
N GLY A 208 38.68 24.17 25.96
CA GLY A 208 37.29 24.55 26.24
C GLY A 208 36.51 23.40 26.90
N MET A 209 36.80 22.16 26.52
CA MET A 209 36.12 20.96 27.02
C MET A 209 36.48 20.58 28.47
N PHE A 210 37.67 20.97 28.94
CA PHE A 210 38.03 20.93 30.37
C PHE A 210 37.33 22.03 31.18
N ALA A 211 37.09 23.21 30.59
CA ALA A 211 36.50 24.37 31.27
C ALA A 211 34.95 24.39 31.27
N ARG A 212 34.31 23.42 30.61
CA ARG A 212 32.88 23.37 30.29
C ARG A 212 31.92 23.50 31.49
N ARG A 213 30.65 23.77 31.18
CA ARG A 213 29.54 23.76 32.15
C ARG A 213 28.43 22.85 31.63
N GLU A 214 28.04 21.88 32.44
CA GLU A 214 26.97 20.93 32.09
C GLU A 214 25.70 21.34 32.85
N LEU A 215 24.63 21.64 32.11
CA LEU A 215 23.30 21.90 32.68
C LEU A 215 22.39 20.71 32.35
N THR A 216 21.68 20.19 33.35
CA THR A 216 20.79 19.04 33.17
C THR A 216 19.34 19.47 33.29
N TYR A 217 18.55 19.15 32.28
CA TYR A 217 17.10 19.36 32.23
C TYR A 217 16.40 18.01 32.25
N ASN A 218 15.46 17.83 33.17
CA ASN A 218 14.63 16.64 33.21
C ASN A 218 13.28 16.97 32.56
N PHE A 219 12.84 16.14 31.61
CA PHE A 219 11.60 16.33 30.88
C PHE A 219 10.80 15.03 30.81
N THR A 220 9.48 15.15 30.80
CA THR A 220 8.56 14.03 30.54
C THR A 220 8.20 13.99 29.05
N VAL A 221 8.37 12.85 28.38
CA VAL A 221 8.08 12.67 26.94
C VAL A 221 6.58 12.51 26.73
N ARG A 222 6.02 13.26 25.77
CA ARG A 222 4.58 13.28 25.50
C ARG A 222 4.02 11.92 25.08
N GLU A 223 2.80 11.65 25.51
CA GLU A 223 2.01 10.48 25.10
C GLU A 223 1.62 10.46 23.60
N ASP A 224 1.79 11.57 22.87
CA ASP A 224 1.53 11.72 21.43
C ASP A 224 2.80 11.95 20.59
N VAL A 225 4.00 11.78 21.17
CA VAL A 225 5.28 12.04 20.49
C VAL A 225 5.48 11.18 19.24
N MET A 226 6.11 11.75 18.22
CA MET A 226 6.49 11.06 16.98
C MET A 226 7.84 10.32 17.16
N THR A 227 8.15 9.37 16.29
CA THR A 227 9.42 8.63 16.34
C THR A 227 10.51 9.37 15.54
N GLY A 228 11.68 9.62 16.14
CA GLY A 228 12.82 10.22 15.41
C GLY A 228 13.70 11.13 16.26
N TYR A 229 14.55 11.90 15.59
CA TYR A 229 15.46 12.85 16.23
C TYR A 229 14.84 14.25 16.28
N TYR A 230 14.62 14.77 17.48
CA TYR A 230 14.17 16.14 17.72
C TYR A 230 15.39 17.04 18.00
N PRO A 231 15.58 18.16 17.27
CA PRO A 231 16.51 19.21 17.67
C PRO A 231 15.90 20.02 18.83
N LEU A 232 16.61 20.06 19.95
CA LEU A 232 16.25 20.83 21.15
C LEU A 232 17.11 22.08 21.22
N SER A 233 16.52 23.24 20.92
CA SER A 233 17.23 24.53 20.95
C SER A 233 17.16 25.19 22.33
N PHE A 234 18.27 25.80 22.74
CA PHE A 234 18.44 26.52 24.00
C PHE A 234 18.98 27.92 23.74
N GLU A 235 18.24 28.92 24.21
CA GLU A 235 18.64 30.32 24.30
C GLU A 235 19.61 30.50 25.48
N ILE A 236 20.76 31.12 25.24
CA ILE A 236 21.76 31.47 26.26
C ILE A 236 21.98 32.98 26.23
N TRP A 237 21.57 33.66 27.30
CA TRP A 237 21.98 35.04 27.56
C TRP A 237 23.20 35.06 28.49
N TYR A 238 24.18 35.91 28.19
CA TYR A 238 25.41 36.03 28.98
C TYR A 238 25.95 37.46 29.01
N THR A 239 26.83 37.71 29.97
CA THR A 239 27.63 38.93 30.08
C THR A 239 29.07 38.59 29.66
N LYS A 240 29.71 39.42 28.84
CA LYS A 240 31.11 39.27 28.39
C LYS A 240 31.84 40.59 28.63
N ALA A 241 32.98 40.56 29.33
CA ALA A 241 33.75 41.75 29.71
C ALA A 241 32.91 42.88 30.37
N GLY A 242 31.83 42.53 31.08
CA GLY A 242 30.89 43.48 31.70
C GLY A 242 29.72 43.95 30.81
N VAL A 243 29.70 43.58 29.53
CA VAL A 243 28.63 43.91 28.57
C VAL A 243 27.64 42.74 28.44
N ARG A 244 26.34 43.01 28.50
CA ARG A 244 25.27 42.00 28.28
C ARG A 244 25.01 41.80 26.79
N CYS A 245 24.74 40.56 26.35
CA CYS A 245 24.27 40.31 24.99
C CYS A 245 22.85 40.88 24.75
N GLU A 246 22.62 41.47 23.57
CA GLU A 246 21.29 41.93 23.10
C GLU A 246 20.35 40.75 22.81
N GLU A 247 20.83 39.81 22.01
CA GLU A 247 20.11 38.61 21.56
C GLU A 247 20.68 37.36 22.26
N PRO A 248 19.88 36.32 22.53
CA PRO A 248 20.38 35.07 23.06
C PRO A 248 21.16 34.29 21.99
N GLU A 249 22.29 33.70 22.38
CA GLU A 249 22.94 32.68 21.58
C GLU A 249 22.06 31.43 21.53
N THR A 250 21.91 30.79 20.36
CA THR A 250 21.10 29.58 20.23
C THR A 250 21.96 28.37 19.96
N VAL A 251 22.08 27.47 20.94
CA VAL A 251 22.69 26.15 20.75
C VAL A 251 21.63 25.07 20.64
N SER A 252 21.91 23.98 19.93
CA SER A 252 20.99 22.85 19.79
C SER A 252 21.67 21.52 20.15
N VAL A 253 20.97 20.70 20.92
CA VAL A 253 21.27 19.27 21.13
C VAL A 253 20.18 18.43 20.48
N TYR A 254 20.33 17.11 20.45
CA TYR A 254 19.31 16.20 19.93
C TYR A 254 18.82 15.26 21.02
N VAL A 255 17.57 14.79 20.87
CA VAL A 255 17.03 13.62 21.57
C VAL A 255 16.42 12.68 20.52
N TYR A 256 16.58 11.37 20.69
CA TYR A 256 15.82 10.38 19.94
C TYR A 256 14.60 9.97 20.75
N THR A 257 13.41 10.04 20.16
CA THR A 257 12.17 9.58 20.76
C THR A 257 11.61 8.39 20.01
N GLN A 258 11.06 7.44 20.76
CA GLN A 258 10.24 6.35 20.23
C GLN A 258 8.78 6.61 20.58
N GLY A 259 8.00 7.01 19.58
CA GLY A 259 6.55 7.20 19.69
C GLY A 259 5.79 5.88 19.81
N LYS A 260 4.47 5.98 19.97
CA LYS A 260 3.58 4.82 19.89
C LYS A 260 3.57 4.21 18.48
N PRO A 261 3.20 2.92 18.33
CA PRO A 261 2.81 2.38 17.03
C PRO A 261 1.77 3.30 16.36
N GLY A 262 2.00 3.70 15.11
CA GLY A 262 1.14 4.65 14.38
C GLY A 262 1.33 6.14 14.71
N ALA A 263 2.33 6.53 15.52
CA ALA A 263 2.60 7.94 15.84
C ALA A 263 3.33 8.74 14.73
N GLY A 264 3.75 8.09 13.63
CA GLY A 264 4.51 8.74 12.56
C GLY A 264 5.98 8.99 12.90
N HIS A 265 6.71 9.65 11.98
CA HIS A 265 8.15 9.92 12.11
C HIS A 265 8.52 11.39 11.91
N ILE A 266 9.49 11.90 12.68
CA ILE A 266 10.08 13.23 12.47
C ILE A 266 11.04 13.21 11.28
N GLY A 267 10.93 14.20 10.40
CA GLY A 267 11.78 14.35 9.21
C GLY A 267 11.51 13.33 8.09
N GLY A 268 10.63 12.35 8.33
CA GLY A 268 10.03 11.57 7.27
C GLY A 268 8.99 12.38 6.50
N ASP A 269 8.68 11.94 5.29
CA ASP A 269 7.46 12.34 4.60
C ASP A 269 6.24 11.90 5.45
N ASP A 270 5.19 12.73 5.53
CA ASP A 270 3.92 12.32 6.15
C ASP A 270 3.28 11.14 5.37
N GLY A 271 3.80 10.84 4.17
CA GLY A 271 3.62 9.61 3.39
C GLY A 271 4.39 8.36 3.88
N ALA A 272 4.70 8.23 5.17
CA ALA A 272 4.95 6.91 5.76
C ALA A 272 3.64 6.10 5.70
N VAL A 273 3.39 5.41 4.58
CA VAL A 273 2.15 4.68 4.32
C VAL A 273 2.01 3.51 5.30
N GLU A 274 1.39 3.78 6.45
CA GLU A 274 0.74 2.74 7.24
C GLU A 274 -0.12 1.91 6.28
N SER A 275 0.14 0.61 6.23
CA SER A 275 -0.57 -0.28 5.31
C SER A 275 -2.07 -0.22 5.62
N LYS A 276 -2.82 0.52 4.79
CA LYS A 276 -4.26 0.66 4.98
C LYS A 276 -4.86 -0.74 4.96
N PRO A 277 -5.56 -1.17 6.02
CA PRO A 277 -6.16 -2.49 6.04
C PRO A 277 -7.11 -2.61 4.86
N ARG A 278 -7.07 -3.75 4.19
CA ARG A 278 -7.99 -4.10 3.11
C ARG A 278 -8.77 -5.34 3.47
N ILE A 279 -10.03 -5.36 3.09
CA ILE A 279 -10.81 -6.60 3.12
C ILE A 279 -10.73 -7.22 1.73
N ILE A 280 -10.31 -8.48 1.66
CA ILE A 280 -10.30 -9.25 0.41
C ILE A 280 -11.26 -10.43 0.53
N VAL A 281 -11.88 -10.84 -0.58
CA VAL A 281 -12.49 -12.18 -0.68
C VAL A 281 -11.35 -13.20 -0.84
N THR A 282 -11.30 -14.21 0.02
CA THR A 282 -10.36 -15.33 -0.09
C THR A 282 -10.96 -16.51 -0.87
N GLY A 283 -12.28 -16.64 -0.85
CA GLY A 283 -13.02 -17.67 -1.60
C GLY A 283 -14.52 -17.55 -1.40
N PHE A 284 -15.26 -18.49 -1.98
CA PHE A 284 -16.69 -18.65 -1.74
C PHE A 284 -17.07 -20.13 -1.85
N GLU A 285 -18.17 -20.50 -1.22
CA GLU A 285 -18.83 -21.79 -1.39
C GLU A 285 -20.36 -21.58 -1.51
N THR A 286 -21.06 -22.62 -1.97
CA THR A 286 -22.51 -22.59 -2.15
C THR A 286 -23.13 -23.90 -1.66
N ASN A 287 -24.35 -23.80 -1.12
CA ASN A 287 -25.13 -24.95 -0.66
C ASN A 287 -26.58 -24.82 -1.18
N PRO A 288 -27.02 -25.65 -2.15
CA PRO A 288 -26.26 -26.71 -2.81
C PRO A 288 -25.03 -26.21 -3.60
N LYS A 289 -24.05 -27.11 -3.76
CA LYS A 289 -22.78 -26.85 -4.49
C LYS A 289 -23.02 -26.53 -5.96
N GLU A 290 -24.00 -27.18 -6.56
CA GLU A 290 -24.47 -26.95 -7.93
C GLU A 290 -25.82 -26.25 -7.85
N ILE A 291 -25.97 -25.17 -8.62
CA ILE A 291 -27.13 -24.28 -8.58
C ILE A 291 -27.79 -24.32 -9.95
N TYR A 292 -29.02 -24.82 -10.02
CA TYR A 292 -29.84 -24.78 -11.22
C TYR A 292 -30.73 -23.52 -11.22
N ALA A 293 -31.09 -23.06 -12.40
CA ALA A 293 -31.93 -21.87 -12.57
C ALA A 293 -33.35 -22.07 -12.01
N GLY A 294 -33.62 -21.50 -10.84
CA GLY A 294 -34.84 -21.68 -10.04
C GLY A 294 -34.56 -22.11 -8.59
N ASP A 295 -33.36 -22.62 -8.32
CA ASP A 295 -32.98 -23.10 -6.99
C ASP A 295 -32.84 -21.96 -5.99
N THR A 296 -33.05 -22.29 -4.71
CA THR A 296 -32.66 -21.45 -3.58
C THR A 296 -31.43 -22.07 -2.91
N PHE A 297 -30.39 -21.26 -2.74
CA PHE A 297 -29.08 -21.67 -2.25
C PHE A 297 -28.55 -20.68 -1.22
N MET A 298 -27.78 -21.17 -0.24
CA MET A 298 -26.91 -20.33 0.57
C MET A 298 -25.63 -20.05 -0.21
N VAL A 299 -25.18 -18.81 -0.27
CA VAL A 299 -23.80 -18.47 -0.64
C VAL A 299 -23.04 -18.01 0.60
N THR A 300 -21.90 -18.64 0.84
CA THR A 300 -20.93 -18.24 1.86
C THR A 300 -19.76 -17.58 1.15
N ILE A 301 -19.44 -16.33 1.48
CA ILE A 301 -18.28 -15.63 0.94
C ILE A 301 -17.28 -15.39 2.08
N HIS A 302 -16.12 -16.03 1.97
CA HIS A 302 -15.03 -15.91 2.92
C HIS A 302 -14.27 -14.61 2.65
N VAL A 303 -14.18 -13.73 3.65
CA VAL A 303 -13.41 -12.49 3.57
C VAL A 303 -12.34 -12.40 4.65
N LYS A 304 -11.22 -11.72 4.34
CA LYS A 304 -10.06 -11.60 5.23
C LYS A 304 -9.62 -10.15 5.38
N ASN A 305 -9.39 -9.72 6.62
CA ASN A 305 -8.63 -8.51 6.89
C ASN A 305 -7.14 -8.79 6.64
N THR A 306 -6.57 -8.10 5.66
CA THR A 306 -5.16 -8.28 5.23
C THR A 306 -4.14 -7.60 6.13
N SER A 307 -4.54 -6.66 6.99
CA SER A 307 -3.60 -6.02 7.92
C SER A 307 -3.27 -6.96 9.08
N LYS A 308 -1.98 -7.03 9.42
CA LYS A 308 -1.48 -7.82 10.56
C LYS A 308 -1.54 -7.08 11.90
N GLU A 309 -1.86 -5.78 11.87
CA GLU A 309 -1.74 -4.88 13.01
C GLU A 309 -3.05 -4.11 13.32
N LYS A 310 -3.81 -3.74 12.28
CA LYS A 310 -5.06 -2.97 12.42
C LYS A 310 -6.30 -3.85 12.23
N ALA A 311 -7.24 -3.79 13.15
CA ALA A 311 -8.60 -4.29 12.95
C ALA A 311 -9.39 -3.35 12.02
N VAL A 312 -10.35 -3.90 11.29
CA VAL A 312 -11.40 -3.12 10.62
C VAL A 312 -12.69 -3.22 11.43
N ASN A 313 -13.47 -2.14 11.48
CA ASN A 313 -14.67 -2.02 12.33
C ASN A 313 -15.83 -1.43 11.54
N ASN A 314 -17.05 -1.49 12.08
CA ASN A 314 -18.25 -0.93 11.45
C ASN A 314 -18.43 -1.45 10.01
N VAL A 315 -18.24 -2.76 9.83
CA VAL A 315 -18.05 -3.37 8.51
C VAL A 315 -19.40 -3.69 7.90
N LEU A 316 -19.74 -2.98 6.82
CA LEU A 316 -20.92 -3.21 6.00
C LEU A 316 -20.52 -3.85 4.66
N PHE A 317 -21.01 -5.05 4.43
CA PHE A 317 -21.00 -5.71 3.14
C PHE A 317 -22.31 -5.43 2.41
N ASP A 318 -22.25 -5.05 1.14
CA ASP A 318 -23.41 -4.93 0.26
C ASP A 318 -23.18 -5.74 -1.02
N MET A 319 -24.00 -6.76 -1.24
CA MET A 319 -23.90 -7.62 -2.41
C MET A 319 -24.79 -7.13 -3.54
N GLN A 320 -24.20 -6.84 -4.69
CA GLN A 320 -24.91 -6.41 -5.89
C GLN A 320 -24.76 -7.49 -6.96
N ALA A 321 -25.84 -8.21 -7.25
CA ALA A 321 -25.90 -9.13 -8.39
C ALA A 321 -25.97 -8.31 -9.69
N VAL A 322 -24.84 -8.18 -10.38
CA VAL A 322 -24.67 -7.28 -11.54
C VAL A 322 -24.67 -8.07 -12.84
N GLU A 323 -25.26 -7.46 -13.87
CA GLU A 323 -25.46 -8.09 -15.17
C GLU A 323 -24.15 -8.43 -15.90
N SER A 324 -24.23 -9.46 -16.74
CA SER A 324 -23.26 -9.72 -17.80
C SER A 324 -24.01 -9.75 -19.13
N GLY A 325 -24.23 -8.56 -19.73
CA GLY A 325 -25.06 -8.42 -20.93
C GLY A 325 -25.32 -7.01 -21.50
N THR A 326 -24.28 -6.21 -21.74
CA THR A 326 -24.20 -5.13 -22.79
C THR A 326 -25.22 -3.97 -22.90
N GLU A 327 -26.43 -4.03 -22.33
CA GLU A 327 -27.46 -2.99 -22.52
C GLU A 327 -27.53 -1.99 -21.36
N ALA A 328 -27.70 -0.70 -21.69
CA ALA A 328 -27.74 0.36 -20.69
C ALA A 328 -29.17 0.63 -20.21
N ASN A 329 -29.35 0.59 -18.87
CA ASN A 329 -30.44 1.18 -18.07
C ASN A 329 -31.63 0.29 -17.62
N THR A 330 -31.55 -1.04 -17.64
CA THR A 330 -32.55 -1.89 -16.93
C THR A 330 -31.91 -3.04 -16.14
N THR A 331 -31.10 -2.71 -15.12
CA THR A 331 -30.43 -3.70 -14.27
C THR A 331 -31.41 -4.57 -13.49
N TYR A 332 -31.61 -5.81 -13.94
CA TYR A 332 -32.40 -6.81 -13.20
C TYR A 332 -31.47 -7.78 -12.45
N ALA A 333 -31.56 -7.80 -11.11
CA ALA A 333 -30.84 -8.77 -10.29
C ALA A 333 -31.15 -10.22 -10.73
N VAL A 334 -30.11 -11.03 -10.97
CA VAL A 334 -30.22 -12.44 -11.41
C VAL A 334 -30.39 -13.41 -10.25
N PHE A 335 -29.85 -13.04 -9.08
CA PHE A 335 -30.04 -13.71 -7.80
C PHE A 335 -30.86 -12.78 -6.89
N LEU A 336 -31.85 -13.33 -6.20
CA LEU A 336 -32.77 -12.58 -5.34
C LEU A 336 -32.58 -13.00 -3.88
N PRO A 337 -32.16 -12.11 -2.95
CA PRO A 337 -32.02 -12.45 -1.54
C PRO A 337 -33.38 -12.80 -0.92
N THR A 338 -33.51 -13.96 -0.28
CA THR A 338 -34.78 -14.42 0.31
C THR A 338 -35.19 -13.59 1.53
N SER A 339 -34.19 -13.03 2.23
CA SER A 339 -34.35 -12.10 3.36
C SER A 339 -34.88 -10.71 2.96
N GLY A 340 -34.92 -10.38 1.67
CA GLY A 340 -35.20 -9.03 1.17
C GLY A 340 -34.05 -8.03 1.37
N SER A 341 -32.90 -8.43 1.92
CA SER A 341 -31.69 -7.62 2.07
C SER A 341 -30.48 -8.30 1.43
N SER A 342 -29.72 -7.55 0.65
CA SER A 342 -28.43 -8.00 0.09
C SER A 342 -27.22 -7.58 0.93
N SER A 343 -27.44 -6.92 2.07
CA SER A 343 -26.38 -6.34 2.89
C SER A 343 -26.25 -7.03 4.25
N VAL A 344 -25.01 -7.22 4.71
CA VAL A 344 -24.64 -7.89 5.98
C VAL A 344 -23.68 -6.97 6.76
N TYR A 345 -23.85 -6.90 8.07
CA TYR A 345 -23.05 -6.04 8.96
C TYR A 345 -22.31 -6.86 10.01
N THR A 346 -21.10 -6.44 10.39
CA THR A 346 -20.36 -6.94 11.56
C THR A 346 -19.56 -5.83 12.24
N ASP A 347 -19.50 -5.85 13.57
CA ASP A 347 -18.87 -4.78 14.35
C ASP A 347 -17.36 -4.66 14.14
N SER A 348 -16.66 -5.80 13.94
CA SER A 348 -15.21 -5.82 13.77
C SER A 348 -14.70 -7.11 13.11
N ILE A 349 -13.61 -7.00 12.33
CA ILE A 349 -12.79 -8.12 11.87
C ILE A 349 -11.33 -7.85 12.29
N GLY A 350 -10.82 -8.73 13.15
CA GLY A 350 -9.49 -8.60 13.75
C GLY A 350 -8.34 -8.63 12.74
N PRO A 351 -7.12 -8.25 13.14
CA PRO A 351 -5.95 -8.30 12.26
C PRO A 351 -5.70 -9.73 11.76
N GLY A 352 -5.40 -9.89 10.46
CA GLY A 352 -5.17 -11.18 9.79
C GLY A 352 -6.37 -12.15 9.78
N SER A 353 -7.50 -11.76 10.36
CA SER A 353 -8.64 -12.63 10.68
C SER A 353 -9.61 -12.74 9.50
N GLU A 354 -10.41 -13.81 9.52
CA GLU A 354 -11.40 -14.13 8.49
C GLU A 354 -12.83 -14.04 9.06
N PHE A 355 -13.80 -13.83 8.16
CA PHE A 355 -15.22 -13.69 8.46
C PHE A 355 -16.05 -14.22 7.28
N ASP A 356 -17.19 -14.86 7.57
CA ASP A 356 -18.00 -15.54 6.56
C ASP A 356 -19.34 -14.81 6.33
N ILE A 357 -19.49 -14.21 5.14
CA ILE A 357 -20.72 -13.55 4.72
C ILE A 357 -21.69 -14.63 4.23
N ASN A 358 -22.75 -14.89 4.97
CA ASN A 358 -23.76 -15.90 4.64
C ASN A 358 -25.05 -15.22 4.17
N ILE A 359 -25.47 -15.43 2.92
CA ILE A 359 -26.75 -14.93 2.37
C ILE A 359 -27.47 -16.01 1.58
N GLU A 360 -28.75 -16.22 1.86
CA GLU A 360 -29.63 -17.10 1.09
C GLU A 360 -30.23 -16.36 -0.12
N MET A 361 -30.14 -16.97 -1.29
CA MET A 361 -30.54 -16.39 -2.57
C MET A 361 -31.31 -17.40 -3.42
N THR A 362 -32.31 -16.93 -4.16
CA THR A 362 -32.96 -17.69 -5.22
C THR A 362 -32.40 -17.29 -6.58
N ALA A 363 -31.91 -18.27 -7.35
CA ALA A 363 -31.61 -18.10 -8.77
C ALA A 363 -32.92 -18.00 -9.57
N LYS A 364 -33.04 -17.04 -10.48
CA LYS A 364 -34.24 -16.96 -11.32
C LYS A 364 -34.34 -18.17 -12.26
N THR A 365 -35.57 -18.55 -12.59
CA THR A 365 -35.88 -19.63 -13.55
C THR A 365 -35.61 -19.24 -15.01
N ASP A 366 -35.44 -17.96 -15.31
CA ASP A 366 -35.18 -17.44 -16.67
C ASP A 366 -33.71 -17.61 -17.10
N LEU A 367 -32.76 -17.71 -16.16
CA LEU A 367 -31.31 -17.77 -16.40
C LEU A 367 -30.88 -18.87 -17.39
N THR A 368 -29.79 -18.60 -18.13
CA THR A 368 -29.09 -19.53 -19.02
C THR A 368 -27.89 -20.15 -18.30
N GLN A 369 -27.43 -21.35 -18.70
CA GLN A 369 -26.22 -21.94 -18.15
C GLN A 369 -24.98 -21.07 -18.45
N LYS A 370 -24.39 -20.45 -17.42
CA LYS A 370 -23.13 -19.68 -17.45
C LYS A 370 -22.72 -19.22 -16.04
N PRO A 371 -21.49 -18.71 -15.83
CA PRO A 371 -21.13 -17.94 -14.64
C PRO A 371 -21.85 -16.58 -14.59
N TYR A 372 -22.32 -16.20 -13.40
CA TYR A 372 -22.92 -14.91 -13.08
C TYR A 372 -22.14 -14.21 -11.97
N VAL A 373 -21.98 -12.89 -12.06
CA VAL A 373 -21.11 -12.13 -11.14
C VAL A 373 -21.89 -11.48 -10.01
N ILE A 374 -21.57 -11.88 -8.77
CA ILE A 374 -21.92 -11.15 -7.56
C ILE A 374 -20.77 -10.17 -7.27
N THR A 375 -21.09 -8.87 -7.22
CA THR A 375 -20.15 -7.83 -6.78
C THR A 375 -20.35 -7.59 -5.29
N VAL A 376 -19.34 -7.84 -4.46
CA VAL A 376 -19.36 -7.55 -3.02
C VAL A 376 -18.68 -6.22 -2.80
N LYS A 377 -19.46 -5.21 -2.39
CA LYS A 377 -18.95 -3.91 -1.98
C LYS A 377 -18.78 -3.89 -0.47
N MET A 378 -17.70 -3.30 -0.01
CA MET A 378 -17.27 -3.32 1.39
C MET A 378 -17.11 -1.87 1.85
N LYS A 379 -17.70 -1.53 3.00
CA LYS A 379 -17.46 -0.28 3.72
C LYS A 379 -17.01 -0.61 5.13
N TYR A 380 -15.99 0.08 5.63
CA TYR A 380 -15.45 -0.15 6.97
C TYR A 380 -14.62 1.04 7.46
N ASP A 381 -14.40 1.08 8.77
CA ASP A 381 -13.52 2.06 9.43
C ASP A 381 -12.28 1.36 10.01
N SER A 382 -11.15 2.08 10.15
CA SER A 382 -9.99 1.57 10.88
C SER A 382 -9.17 2.67 11.55
N GLY A 383 -9.22 2.72 12.88
CA GLY A 383 -8.44 3.65 13.70
C GLY A 383 -8.87 5.10 13.51
N LYS A 384 -8.20 5.82 12.60
CA LYS A 384 -8.52 7.21 12.21
C LYS A 384 -9.07 7.31 10.79
N ASP A 385 -8.90 6.28 9.97
CA ASP A 385 -9.51 6.19 8.65
C ASP A 385 -10.99 5.77 8.80
N VAL A 386 -11.89 6.46 8.11
CA VAL A 386 -13.34 6.19 8.10
C VAL A 386 -13.87 6.12 6.67
N ASP A 387 -15.00 5.44 6.46
CA ASP A 387 -15.62 5.24 5.13
C ASP A 387 -14.64 4.63 4.10
N LEU A 388 -13.73 3.75 4.54
CA LEU A 388 -12.86 2.99 3.63
C LEU A 388 -13.69 2.03 2.77
N THR A 389 -13.32 1.87 1.50
CA THR A 389 -14.06 1.04 0.54
C THR A 389 -13.16 0.08 -0.22
N ASP A 390 -13.55 -1.19 -0.28
CA ASP A 390 -13.03 -2.20 -1.24
C ASP A 390 -14.20 -2.78 -2.07
N GLU A 391 -13.90 -3.33 -3.25
CA GLU A 391 -14.85 -4.08 -4.09
C GLU A 391 -14.22 -5.40 -4.53
N ALA A 392 -14.97 -6.50 -4.41
CA ALA A 392 -14.60 -7.82 -4.90
C ALA A 392 -15.69 -8.40 -5.82
N LYS A 393 -15.33 -9.39 -6.65
CA LYS A 393 -16.25 -10.03 -7.60
C LYS A 393 -16.14 -11.55 -7.51
N VAL A 394 -17.28 -12.20 -7.38
CA VAL A 394 -17.44 -13.64 -7.21
C VAL A 394 -18.27 -14.17 -8.38
N SER A 395 -17.76 -15.17 -9.09
CA SER A 395 -18.42 -15.76 -10.26
C SER A 395 -19.10 -17.07 -9.88
N VAL A 396 -20.41 -17.03 -9.66
CA VAL A 396 -21.23 -18.20 -9.32
C VAL A 396 -21.69 -18.89 -10.61
N PRO A 397 -21.31 -20.16 -10.87
CA PRO A 397 -21.84 -20.92 -12.00
C PRO A 397 -23.31 -21.29 -11.76
N VAL A 398 -24.16 -21.05 -12.76
CA VAL A 398 -25.55 -21.54 -12.77
C VAL A 398 -25.68 -22.55 -13.91
N LEU A 399 -26.32 -23.68 -13.61
CA LEU A 399 -26.60 -24.78 -14.52
C LEU A 399 -28.05 -24.75 -15.02
N GLN A 400 -28.34 -25.53 -16.06
CA GLN A 400 -29.70 -25.80 -16.53
C GLN A 400 -29.95 -27.30 -16.62
N GLU A 401 -31.15 -27.72 -16.23
CA GLU A 401 -31.59 -29.10 -16.42
C GLU A 401 -31.86 -29.35 -17.92
N ALA A 402 -31.32 -30.45 -18.45
CA ALA A 402 -31.69 -30.94 -19.76
C ALA A 402 -33.12 -31.52 -19.70
N LYS A 403 -34.07 -30.89 -20.40
CA LYS A 403 -35.47 -31.33 -20.47
C LYS A 403 -35.79 -31.80 -21.87
N TYR A 404 -36.29 -33.03 -21.96
CA TYR A 404 -36.52 -33.75 -23.19
C TYR A 404 -37.87 -34.48 -23.12
N ASP A 405 -38.44 -34.73 -24.30
CA ASP A 405 -39.56 -35.66 -24.43
C ASP A 405 -39.49 -36.39 -25.77
N THR A 406 -40.38 -37.35 -26.03
CA THR A 406 -40.47 -38.06 -27.31
C THR A 406 -41.93 -38.19 -27.75
N SER A 407 -42.15 -38.44 -29.05
CA SER A 407 -43.39 -39.07 -29.48
C SER A 407 -43.47 -40.52 -28.98
N ASP A 408 -44.61 -41.16 -29.21
CA ASP A 408 -44.67 -42.62 -29.27
C ASP A 408 -43.71 -43.16 -30.35
N ILE A 409 -43.32 -44.43 -30.23
CA ILE A 409 -42.41 -45.11 -31.17
C ILE A 409 -43.23 -46.04 -32.07
N GLU A 410 -43.17 -45.79 -33.38
CA GLU A 410 -43.83 -46.62 -34.39
C GLU A 410 -42.80 -47.51 -35.10
N ALA A 411 -43.04 -48.83 -35.11
CA ALA A 411 -42.26 -49.79 -35.89
C ALA A 411 -43.10 -50.27 -37.09
N MET A 412 -42.57 -50.10 -38.30
CA MET A 412 -43.29 -50.41 -39.55
C MET A 412 -42.43 -51.30 -40.47
N PRO A 413 -42.79 -52.58 -40.68
CA PRO A 413 -43.92 -53.31 -40.10
C PRO A 413 -43.73 -53.64 -38.61
N ALA A 414 -44.83 -53.72 -37.85
CA ALA A 414 -44.80 -54.09 -36.42
C ALA A 414 -44.61 -55.60 -36.15
N SER A 415 -44.65 -56.43 -37.20
CA SER A 415 -44.33 -57.86 -37.17
C SER A 415 -43.56 -58.21 -38.44
N ILE A 416 -42.39 -58.85 -38.30
CA ILE A 416 -41.47 -59.15 -39.41
C ILE A 416 -40.89 -60.57 -39.32
N SER A 417 -40.51 -61.16 -40.46
CA SER A 417 -39.80 -62.44 -40.48
C SER A 417 -38.30 -62.28 -40.18
N ILE A 418 -37.67 -63.34 -39.67
CA ILE A 418 -36.21 -63.39 -39.49
C ILE A 418 -35.49 -63.11 -40.83
N GLY A 419 -34.57 -62.16 -40.83
CA GLY A 419 -33.89 -61.65 -42.04
C GLY A 419 -34.58 -60.47 -42.72
N SER A 420 -35.84 -60.18 -42.38
CA SER A 420 -36.54 -58.96 -42.80
C SER A 420 -36.17 -57.76 -41.93
N GLN A 421 -36.58 -56.56 -42.37
CA GLN A 421 -36.33 -55.29 -41.67
C GLN A 421 -37.64 -54.59 -41.30
N SER A 422 -37.60 -53.84 -40.21
CA SER A 422 -38.65 -52.90 -39.80
C SER A 422 -38.03 -51.53 -39.64
N ASN A 423 -38.75 -50.48 -40.03
CA ASN A 423 -38.34 -49.11 -39.81
C ASN A 423 -38.93 -48.58 -38.50
N VAL A 424 -38.08 -48.07 -37.62
CA VAL A 424 -38.49 -47.46 -36.35
C VAL A 424 -38.46 -45.95 -36.50
N MET A 425 -39.62 -45.31 -36.27
CA MET A 425 -39.82 -43.88 -36.42
C MET A 425 -40.32 -43.28 -35.11
N PHE A 426 -39.68 -42.20 -34.67
CA PHE A 426 -40.18 -41.34 -33.58
C PHE A 426 -39.54 -39.95 -33.64
N SER A 427 -40.06 -39.01 -32.85
CA SER A 427 -39.47 -37.67 -32.65
C SER A 427 -38.88 -37.55 -31.25
N ILE A 428 -37.74 -36.87 -31.14
CA ILE A 428 -37.13 -36.43 -29.87
C ILE A 428 -37.24 -34.91 -29.80
N TYR A 429 -37.81 -34.40 -28.72
CA TYR A 429 -38.04 -32.96 -28.50
C TYR A 429 -37.07 -32.42 -27.45
N ASN A 430 -36.31 -31.37 -27.77
CA ASN A 430 -35.57 -30.62 -26.74
C ASN A 430 -36.52 -29.55 -26.15
N THR A 431 -37.13 -29.88 -25.00
CA THR A 431 -38.07 -29.01 -24.28
C THR A 431 -37.39 -28.12 -23.23
N GLY A 432 -36.06 -28.23 -23.10
CA GLY A 432 -35.24 -27.51 -22.12
C GLY A 432 -34.61 -26.24 -22.66
N LYS A 433 -33.55 -25.81 -21.97
CA LYS A 433 -32.72 -24.63 -22.32
C LYS A 433 -31.29 -24.97 -22.68
N THR A 434 -30.85 -26.20 -22.44
CA THR A 434 -29.54 -26.72 -22.81
C THR A 434 -29.56 -27.28 -24.23
N THR A 435 -28.50 -27.05 -24.99
CA THR A 435 -28.20 -27.81 -26.21
C THR A 435 -27.91 -29.28 -25.88
N PHE A 436 -28.40 -30.21 -26.69
CA PHE A 436 -27.98 -31.62 -26.66
C PHE A 436 -26.90 -31.82 -27.72
N TYR A 437 -25.73 -32.32 -27.32
CA TYR A 437 -24.65 -32.70 -28.22
C TYR A 437 -24.59 -34.21 -28.38
N ASN A 438 -23.99 -34.69 -29.48
CA ASN A 438 -23.74 -36.12 -29.73
C ASN A 438 -24.96 -37.03 -29.54
N LEU A 439 -26.16 -36.51 -29.84
CA LEU A 439 -27.44 -37.21 -29.68
C LEU A 439 -27.48 -38.45 -30.57
N GLN A 440 -27.72 -39.60 -29.96
CA GLN A 440 -27.81 -40.91 -30.62
C GLN A 440 -28.94 -41.76 -30.04
N VAL A 441 -29.43 -42.69 -30.85
CA VAL A 441 -30.38 -43.74 -30.48
C VAL A 441 -29.72 -45.09 -30.75
N LYS A 442 -29.79 -46.00 -29.78
CA LYS A 442 -29.34 -47.40 -29.90
C LYS A 442 -30.47 -48.35 -29.53
N TYR A 443 -30.48 -49.55 -30.09
CA TYR A 443 -31.55 -50.53 -29.88
C TYR A 443 -31.03 -51.77 -29.13
N GLU A 444 -31.64 -52.10 -28.00
CA GLU A 444 -31.33 -53.26 -27.17
C GLU A 444 -32.50 -54.27 -27.22
N GLY A 445 -32.27 -55.48 -27.75
CA GLY A 445 -33.22 -56.59 -27.76
C GLY A 445 -32.63 -57.86 -28.40
N ASP A 446 -32.90 -59.05 -27.85
CA ASP A 446 -32.28 -60.32 -28.31
C ASP A 446 -32.74 -60.78 -29.72
N SER A 447 -33.87 -60.26 -30.21
CA SER A 447 -34.48 -60.64 -31.50
C SER A 447 -34.01 -59.80 -32.71
N ILE A 448 -33.27 -58.70 -32.49
CA ILE A 448 -32.90 -57.72 -33.53
C ILE A 448 -31.41 -57.38 -33.56
N GLU A 449 -30.94 -56.84 -34.69
CA GLU A 449 -29.65 -56.13 -34.79
C GLU A 449 -29.76 -54.88 -35.69
N GLY A 450 -28.82 -53.94 -35.53
CA GLY A 450 -28.76 -52.69 -36.29
C GLY A 450 -29.55 -51.54 -35.67
N GLY A 451 -29.98 -50.58 -36.50
CA GLY A 451 -30.74 -49.40 -36.08
C GLY A 451 -29.95 -48.24 -35.46
N ASP A 452 -28.77 -48.48 -34.88
CA ASP A 452 -27.91 -47.45 -34.25
C ASP A 452 -27.81 -46.17 -35.11
N THR A 453 -28.39 -45.07 -34.61
CA THR A 453 -28.60 -43.83 -35.37
C THR A 453 -28.02 -42.62 -34.63
N PHE A 454 -27.26 -41.79 -35.35
CA PHE A 454 -26.65 -40.57 -34.82
C PHE A 454 -27.35 -39.34 -35.42
N LEU A 455 -27.85 -38.46 -34.55
CA LEU A 455 -28.65 -37.28 -34.88
C LEU A 455 -27.85 -35.97 -34.72
N GLY A 456 -26.68 -36.02 -34.06
CA GLY A 456 -25.78 -34.88 -33.93
C GLY A 456 -26.17 -33.92 -32.80
N THR A 457 -26.50 -32.68 -33.14
CA THR A 457 -26.76 -31.61 -32.17
C THR A 457 -28.21 -31.14 -32.26
N LEU A 458 -28.90 -31.06 -31.12
CA LEU A 458 -30.29 -30.61 -31.03
C LEU A 458 -30.41 -29.44 -30.05
N LYS A 459 -30.68 -28.23 -30.56
CA LYS A 459 -30.76 -27.00 -29.76
C LYS A 459 -32.11 -26.89 -29.00
N PRO A 460 -32.21 -26.01 -27.99
CA PRO A 460 -33.48 -25.72 -27.30
C PRO A 460 -34.62 -25.43 -28.27
N GLY A 461 -35.73 -26.17 -28.14
CA GLY A 461 -36.91 -26.06 -29.00
C GLY A 461 -36.81 -26.76 -30.37
N GLU A 462 -35.68 -27.36 -30.73
CA GLU A 462 -35.57 -28.17 -31.97
C GLU A 462 -36.14 -29.59 -31.77
N THR A 463 -36.54 -30.23 -32.87
CA THR A 463 -37.02 -31.61 -32.92
C THR A 463 -36.08 -32.47 -33.76
N GLY A 464 -35.59 -33.58 -33.21
CA GLY A 464 -34.81 -34.58 -33.92
C GLY A 464 -35.71 -35.73 -34.37
N SER A 465 -35.83 -35.94 -35.68
CA SER A 465 -36.55 -37.08 -36.25
C SER A 465 -35.65 -38.33 -36.26
N VAL A 466 -36.18 -39.44 -35.76
CA VAL A 466 -35.54 -40.77 -35.79
C VAL A 466 -36.17 -41.57 -36.92
N ASP A 467 -35.32 -42.20 -37.74
CA ASP A 467 -35.68 -42.98 -38.92
C ASP A 467 -34.65 -44.13 -39.02
N SER A 468 -34.94 -45.26 -38.38
CA SER A 468 -33.96 -46.31 -38.04
C SER A 468 -34.38 -47.70 -38.50
N MET A 469 -33.67 -48.26 -39.49
CA MET A 469 -33.88 -49.63 -39.95
C MET A 469 -33.23 -50.66 -38.99
N ILE A 470 -34.06 -51.49 -38.35
CA ILE A 470 -33.64 -52.66 -37.56
C ILE A 470 -33.89 -53.95 -38.34
N THR A 471 -33.03 -54.96 -38.14
CA THR A 471 -33.09 -56.26 -38.84
C THR A 471 -33.40 -57.37 -37.85
N ALA A 472 -34.33 -58.27 -38.19
CA ALA A 472 -34.66 -59.43 -37.36
C ALA A 472 -33.60 -60.54 -37.48
N VAL A 473 -33.14 -61.08 -36.35
CA VAL A 473 -32.09 -62.11 -36.28
C VAL A 473 -32.47 -63.37 -35.50
N ALA A 474 -33.48 -63.28 -34.64
CA ALA A 474 -34.00 -64.39 -33.84
C ALA A 474 -35.50 -64.12 -33.55
N PRO A 475 -36.33 -65.15 -33.31
CA PRO A 475 -37.75 -64.95 -33.06
C PRO A 475 -38.00 -64.12 -31.79
N SER A 476 -39.20 -63.54 -31.67
CA SER A 476 -39.65 -62.81 -30.49
C SER A 476 -39.67 -63.74 -29.27
N THR A 477 -39.25 -63.21 -28.11
CA THR A 477 -39.36 -63.91 -26.82
C THR A 477 -40.12 -63.05 -25.82
N GLY A 478 -41.08 -63.64 -25.09
CA GLY A 478 -41.97 -62.88 -24.23
C GLY A 478 -43.02 -62.12 -25.04
N ASP A 479 -43.02 -60.80 -24.93
CA ASP A 479 -44.00 -59.88 -25.55
C ASP A 479 -43.44 -59.10 -26.75
N GLY A 480 -42.21 -59.37 -27.18
CA GLY A 480 -41.56 -58.67 -28.29
C GLY A 480 -41.05 -57.26 -27.93
N THR A 481 -40.89 -56.94 -26.65
CA THR A 481 -40.35 -55.63 -26.22
C THR A 481 -38.91 -55.43 -26.70
N ILE A 482 -38.71 -54.38 -27.51
CA ILE A 482 -37.42 -53.80 -27.87
C ILE A 482 -37.25 -52.48 -27.11
N LYS A 483 -36.04 -52.22 -26.61
CA LYS A 483 -35.69 -50.97 -25.95
C LYS A 483 -34.94 -50.05 -26.91
N ALA A 484 -35.49 -48.86 -27.16
CA ALA A 484 -34.76 -47.72 -27.69
C ALA A 484 -34.07 -46.97 -26.54
N LYS A 485 -32.76 -46.83 -26.63
CA LYS A 485 -31.93 -46.10 -25.66
C LYS A 485 -31.43 -44.81 -26.30
N ILE A 486 -31.96 -43.70 -25.83
CA ILE A 486 -31.59 -42.37 -26.29
C ILE A 486 -30.47 -41.88 -25.37
N SER A 487 -29.41 -41.30 -25.93
CA SER A 487 -28.35 -40.66 -25.15
C SER A 487 -27.78 -39.43 -25.84
N PHE A 488 -27.40 -38.43 -25.06
CA PHE A 488 -26.77 -37.19 -25.51
C PHE A 488 -25.85 -36.64 -24.43
N GLU A 489 -24.98 -35.73 -24.83
CA GLU A 489 -24.08 -34.97 -23.97
C GLU A 489 -24.70 -33.59 -23.67
N ASN A 490 -24.75 -33.20 -22.40
CA ASN A 490 -25.33 -31.91 -21.97
C ASN A 490 -24.32 -30.74 -22.12
N GLU A 491 -24.73 -29.51 -21.81
CA GLU A 491 -23.84 -28.33 -21.82
C GLU A 491 -22.72 -28.33 -20.77
N SER A 492 -22.67 -29.35 -19.90
CA SER A 492 -21.60 -29.61 -18.94
C SER A 492 -20.62 -30.71 -19.41
N GLY A 493 -20.88 -31.36 -20.55
CA GLY A 493 -20.09 -32.49 -21.06
C GLY A 493 -20.48 -33.86 -20.48
N GLU A 494 -21.62 -33.96 -19.79
CA GLU A 494 -22.08 -35.19 -19.13
C GLU A 494 -23.03 -36.00 -20.03
N LEU A 495 -22.85 -37.32 -20.05
CA LEU A 495 -23.69 -38.24 -20.81
C LEU A 495 -25.04 -38.47 -20.09
N VAL A 496 -26.09 -37.82 -20.57
CA VAL A 496 -27.48 -38.09 -20.20
C VAL A 496 -28.00 -39.23 -21.06
N SER A 497 -28.73 -40.18 -20.48
CA SER A 497 -29.43 -41.22 -21.24
C SER A 497 -30.75 -41.62 -20.62
N PHE A 498 -31.71 -42.00 -21.46
CA PHE A 498 -33.04 -42.47 -21.07
C PHE A 498 -33.53 -43.57 -22.01
N GLU A 499 -34.49 -44.36 -21.54
CA GLU A 499 -34.99 -45.55 -22.23
C GLU A 499 -36.47 -45.37 -22.61
N ARG A 500 -36.84 -45.89 -23.78
CA ARG A 500 -38.22 -46.00 -24.28
C ARG A 500 -38.41 -47.42 -24.83
N ASN A 501 -39.55 -48.03 -24.54
CA ASN A 501 -39.84 -49.40 -24.96
C ASN A 501 -40.93 -49.40 -26.03
N PHE A 502 -40.81 -50.28 -27.03
CA PHE A 502 -41.82 -50.54 -28.05
C PHE A 502 -41.89 -52.03 -28.35
N ALA A 503 -42.99 -52.49 -28.94
CA ALA A 503 -43.15 -53.89 -29.34
C ALA A 503 -42.78 -54.07 -30.82
N LEU A 504 -42.00 -55.11 -31.12
CA LEU A 504 -41.81 -55.66 -32.46
C LEU A 504 -41.94 -57.18 -32.38
N ASP A 505 -42.89 -57.73 -33.11
CA ASP A 505 -42.97 -59.18 -33.24
C ASP A 505 -42.01 -59.68 -34.33
N VAL A 506 -41.37 -60.82 -34.07
CA VAL A 506 -40.40 -61.42 -34.98
C VAL A 506 -40.70 -62.91 -35.11
N TYR A 507 -41.12 -63.35 -36.30
CA TYR A 507 -41.54 -64.73 -36.54
C TYR A 507 -40.59 -65.48 -37.48
N GLU A 508 -40.61 -66.81 -37.38
CA GLU A 508 -39.90 -67.70 -38.32
C GLU A 508 -40.85 -68.07 -39.48
N GLU A 509 -40.42 -67.88 -40.72
CA GLU A 509 -41.20 -68.27 -41.90
C GLU A 509 -41.21 -69.79 -42.07
N VAL A 510 -42.33 -70.42 -41.75
CA VAL A 510 -42.54 -71.85 -41.99
C VAL A 510 -42.88 -72.06 -43.47
N TYR A 511 -41.85 -72.30 -44.28
CA TYR A 511 -42.00 -72.72 -45.68
C TYR A 511 -42.65 -74.10 -45.75
N MET A 512 -43.98 -74.15 -45.89
CA MET A 512 -44.68 -75.37 -46.31
C MET A 512 -44.40 -75.65 -47.78
N ASP A 513 -43.90 -76.86 -48.05
CA ASP A 513 -43.58 -77.33 -49.40
C ASP A 513 -44.85 -77.43 -50.27
N PRO A 514 -44.94 -76.72 -51.41
CA PRO A 514 -46.10 -76.78 -52.31
C PRO A 514 -46.35 -78.16 -52.96
N SER A 515 -45.50 -79.17 -52.73
CA SER A 515 -45.70 -80.54 -53.21
C SER A 515 -46.58 -81.42 -52.30
N MET A 516 -47.13 -80.88 -51.21
CA MET A 516 -48.31 -81.45 -50.54
C MET A 516 -49.51 -81.50 -51.51
N PRO A 517 -50.10 -82.67 -51.81
CA PRO A 517 -51.25 -82.75 -52.70
C PRO A 517 -52.52 -82.09 -52.14
N GLU A 518 -53.29 -81.40 -52.99
CA GLU A 518 -54.62 -80.87 -52.68
C GLU A 518 -55.69 -81.99 -52.57
N ASP A 519 -55.49 -82.99 -51.71
CA ASP A 519 -56.55 -83.95 -51.36
C ASP A 519 -56.27 -84.67 -50.02
N ILE A 520 -56.61 -84.00 -48.91
CA ILE A 520 -56.84 -84.67 -47.61
C ILE A 520 -58.16 -84.15 -47.04
N PRO A 521 -59.24 -84.95 -47.05
CA PRO A 521 -60.52 -84.53 -46.50
C PRO A 521 -60.47 -84.43 -44.97
N VAL A 522 -60.92 -83.30 -44.45
CA VAL A 522 -61.15 -83.12 -43.01
C VAL A 522 -62.37 -83.96 -42.60
N ASP A 523 -62.18 -84.96 -41.74
CA ASP A 523 -62.65 -84.84 -40.34
C ASP A 523 -62.10 -85.90 -39.36
N ASN A 524 -61.87 -85.41 -38.12
CA ASN A 524 -61.99 -86.06 -36.81
C ASN A 524 -61.13 -87.25 -36.29
N GLN A 525 -61.06 -87.26 -34.95
CA GLN A 525 -60.79 -88.39 -34.03
C GLN A 525 -59.36 -89.00 -33.95
N GLY A 526 -58.51 -88.31 -33.18
CA GLY A 526 -58.04 -88.83 -31.89
C GLY A 526 -57.16 -90.10 -31.85
N GLY A 527 -55.85 -89.92 -31.87
CA GLY A 527 -54.87 -90.96 -31.47
C GLY A 527 -53.44 -90.42 -31.40
N VAL A 528 -52.73 -90.62 -30.29
CA VAL A 528 -51.33 -90.18 -30.14
C VAL A 528 -50.42 -91.08 -30.99
N ASN A 529 -49.78 -90.50 -32.01
CA ASN A 529 -48.96 -91.23 -32.96
C ASN A 529 -47.47 -91.25 -32.55
N ILE A 530 -46.87 -92.45 -32.56
CA ILE A 530 -45.51 -92.73 -32.08
C ILE A 530 -44.41 -92.04 -32.93
N GLY A 531 -44.74 -91.59 -34.15
CA GLY A 531 -43.83 -90.81 -34.99
C GLY A 531 -43.31 -89.51 -34.34
N LEU A 532 -44.04 -88.91 -33.40
CA LEU A 532 -43.66 -87.67 -32.72
C LEU A 532 -42.30 -87.78 -32.00
N ILE A 533 -41.99 -88.96 -31.43
CA ILE A 533 -40.83 -89.17 -30.56
C ILE A 533 -39.51 -89.14 -31.35
N ILE A 534 -39.52 -89.62 -32.60
CA ILE A 534 -38.31 -89.66 -33.45
C ILE A 534 -37.97 -88.26 -33.98
N GLY A 535 -38.98 -87.44 -34.31
CA GLY A 535 -38.77 -86.04 -34.70
C GLY A 535 -38.17 -85.19 -33.58
N ILE A 536 -38.72 -85.31 -32.36
CA ILE A 536 -38.23 -84.58 -31.18
C ILE A 536 -36.76 -84.94 -30.86
N ALA A 537 -36.38 -86.21 -30.97
CA ALA A 537 -35.00 -86.66 -30.72
C ALA A 537 -33.97 -85.99 -31.66
N ALA A 538 -34.32 -85.78 -32.94
CA ALA A 538 -33.46 -85.07 -33.89
C ALA A 538 -33.38 -83.56 -33.57
N ALA A 539 -34.52 -82.92 -33.31
CA ALA A 539 -34.59 -81.48 -33.00
C ALA A 539 -33.78 -81.10 -31.75
N VAL A 540 -33.86 -81.91 -30.68
CA VAL A 540 -33.11 -81.67 -29.43
C VAL A 540 -31.60 -81.75 -29.64
N VAL A 541 -31.11 -82.66 -30.49
CA VAL A 541 -29.67 -82.76 -30.81
C VAL A 541 -29.20 -81.53 -31.60
N VAL A 542 -29.97 -81.07 -32.58
CA VAL A 542 -29.64 -79.86 -33.36
C VAL A 542 -29.64 -78.62 -32.46
N ALA A 543 -30.66 -78.44 -31.62
CA ALA A 543 -30.72 -77.33 -30.65
C ALA A 543 -29.53 -77.35 -29.68
N ALA A 544 -29.16 -78.51 -29.14
CA ALA A 544 -27.99 -78.64 -28.25
C ALA A 544 -26.68 -78.28 -28.96
N VAL A 545 -26.50 -78.69 -30.21
CA VAL A 545 -25.31 -78.33 -31.02
C VAL A 545 -25.26 -76.82 -31.30
N ILE A 546 -26.40 -76.19 -31.62
CA ILE A 546 -26.48 -74.72 -31.81
C ILE A 546 -26.12 -73.98 -30.51
N ILE A 547 -26.67 -74.40 -29.36
CA ILE A 547 -26.36 -73.80 -28.05
C ILE A 547 -24.87 -73.93 -27.71
N VAL A 548 -24.24 -75.08 -28.01
CA VAL A 548 -22.78 -75.28 -27.86
C VAL A 548 -22.00 -74.35 -28.80
N ILE A 549 -22.39 -74.21 -30.07
CA ILE A 549 -21.72 -73.30 -31.02
C ILE A 549 -21.83 -71.84 -30.58
N VAL A 550 -23.02 -71.40 -30.13
CA VAL A 550 -23.26 -70.03 -29.65
C VAL A 550 -22.50 -69.74 -28.37
N THR A 551 -22.49 -70.67 -27.40
CA THR A 551 -21.72 -70.47 -26.15
C THR A 551 -20.21 -70.51 -26.37
N VAL A 552 -19.69 -71.35 -27.28
CA VAL A 552 -18.28 -71.34 -27.69
C VAL A 552 -17.93 -70.04 -28.42
N ARG A 553 -18.82 -69.51 -29.29
CA ARG A 553 -18.63 -68.20 -29.94
C ARG A 553 -18.66 -67.04 -28.94
N LYS A 554 -19.61 -66.99 -28.00
CA LYS A 554 -19.65 -65.98 -26.93
C LYS A 554 -18.41 -66.07 -26.01
N LYS A 555 -17.94 -67.28 -25.66
CA LYS A 555 -16.67 -67.47 -24.92
C LYS A 555 -15.44 -67.01 -25.71
N LYS A 556 -15.33 -67.34 -27.01
CA LYS A 556 -14.21 -66.85 -27.84
C LYS A 556 -14.21 -65.34 -28.01
N LYS A 557 -15.36 -64.68 -28.21
CA LYS A 557 -15.45 -63.21 -28.23
C LYS A 557 -15.00 -62.59 -26.89
N LYS A 558 -15.47 -63.11 -25.75
CA LYS A 558 -15.01 -62.61 -24.42
C LYS A 558 -13.52 -62.83 -24.18
N ALA A 559 -12.97 -64.00 -24.53
CA ALA A 559 -11.54 -64.27 -24.37
C ALA A 559 -10.63 -63.44 -25.30
N ALA A 560 -11.13 -63.02 -26.47
CA ALA A 560 -10.43 -62.10 -27.35
C ALA A 560 -10.45 -60.65 -26.81
N ALA A 561 -11.60 -60.20 -26.28
CA ALA A 561 -11.72 -58.89 -25.65
C ALA A 561 -10.83 -58.77 -24.41
N LEU A 562 -10.86 -59.76 -23.51
CA LEU A 562 -10.06 -59.74 -22.28
C LEU A 562 -8.55 -59.74 -22.54
N LYS A 563 -8.10 -60.38 -23.65
CA LYS A 563 -6.71 -60.30 -24.08
C LYS A 563 -6.31 -58.93 -24.62
N LEU A 564 -7.21 -58.24 -25.33
CA LEU A 564 -6.96 -56.89 -25.81
C LEU A 564 -6.87 -55.89 -24.63
N GLU A 565 -7.70 -56.10 -23.62
CA GLU A 565 -7.71 -55.32 -22.36
C GLU A 565 -6.42 -55.54 -21.54
N GLU A 566 -5.95 -56.79 -21.45
CA GLU A 566 -4.67 -57.19 -20.82
C GLU A 566 -3.44 -56.63 -21.59
N GLU A 567 -3.46 -56.67 -22.93
CA GLU A 567 -2.40 -56.13 -23.80
C GLU A 567 -2.32 -54.59 -23.80
N LEU A 568 -3.45 -53.90 -23.60
CA LEU A 568 -3.48 -52.45 -23.39
C LEU A 568 -2.93 -52.06 -22.00
N LEU A 569 -3.31 -52.78 -20.94
CA LEU A 569 -2.86 -52.50 -19.57
C LEU A 569 -1.35 -52.71 -19.33
N ASP A 570 -0.72 -53.64 -20.05
CA ASP A 570 0.75 -53.78 -20.04
C ASP A 570 1.46 -52.64 -20.79
N THR A 571 0.79 -51.93 -21.70
CA THR A 571 1.39 -50.83 -22.49
C THR A 571 1.45 -49.51 -21.71
N ASP A 572 0.48 -49.25 -20.83
CA ASP A 572 0.39 -48.01 -20.02
C ASP A 572 1.36 -47.99 -18.80
N ASN A 573 2.31 -48.95 -18.69
CA ASN A 573 3.23 -49.09 -17.56
C ASN A 573 4.73 -48.88 -17.91
N GLU A 574 5.08 -48.44 -19.13
CA GLU A 574 6.49 -48.22 -19.57
C GLU A 574 6.85 -46.75 -19.97
N GLU A 575 6.14 -45.72 -19.47
CA GLU A 575 6.58 -44.30 -19.51
C GLU A 575 6.74 -43.66 -18.11
#